data_AF-A0A4Q5TAA8-F1
#
_entry.id   AF-A0A4Q5TAA8-F1
#
_cell.length_a   1.000
_cell.length_b   1.000
_cell.length_c   1.000
_cell.angle_alpha   90.00
_cell.angle_beta   90.00
_cell.angle_gamma   90.00
#
_symmetry.space_group_name_H-M   'P 1'
#
loop_
_entity.id
_entity.type
_entity.pdbx_description
1 polymer ?
#
loop_
_entity_poly.entity_id
_entity_poly.type
_entity_poly.pdbx_seq_one_letter_code
_entity_poly.pdbx_strand_id
1 'polypeptide(L)'
;MFDRFKGIALAILAPVLLVGCAFSPGKFASTLTILADRSFTFSYQGEVIAVDIAGEMAKGMGDAFKGLGDEDGDEKKKTTTSLLRDAAWQEGEDAAEAEDDAEEAAKKEAKFKAIAEALTKEAGYRSVTYKGDGVFVVDYQISGKLTHGFLWPYNLDAEVIFPFVVLELRGADAVRVKAPAFGDNDSLGKGKSDTTNAKLDGTFTLVTDGELVSQNNEDGAKTEGNRRTVTWKASPLSKDAPMAVVKFTPKP
;
A
#
# COMPACT_ATOMS: atom_id res chain seq x y z
N MET A 1 -28.37 29.71 18.74
CA MET A 1 -27.18 28.98 19.25
C MET A 1 -26.81 27.75 18.41
N PHE A 2 -27.57 27.40 17.36
CA PHE A 2 -27.32 26.22 16.52
C PHE A 2 -26.52 26.48 15.23
N ASP A 3 -26.26 27.74 14.86
CA ASP A 3 -25.53 28.07 13.63
C ASP A 3 -24.00 28.01 13.76
N ARG A 4 -23.46 27.76 14.97
CA ARG A 4 -22.01 27.66 15.20
C ARG A 4 -21.45 26.24 15.06
N PHE A 5 -22.30 25.23 14.88
CA PHE A 5 -21.88 23.82 14.75
C PHE A 5 -21.77 23.34 13.30
N LYS A 6 -22.37 24.04 12.32
CA LYS A 6 -22.30 23.65 10.90
C LYS A 6 -20.93 23.87 10.26
N GLY A 7 -20.17 24.87 10.74
CA GLY A 7 -18.83 25.16 10.22
C GLY A 7 -17.73 24.18 10.67
N ILE A 8 -17.99 23.36 11.68
CA ILE A 8 -16.98 22.44 12.24
C ILE A 8 -17.06 21.05 11.56
N ALA A 9 -18.21 20.66 11.02
CA ALA A 9 -18.39 19.35 10.39
C ALA A 9 -17.81 19.26 8.96
N LEU A 10 -17.83 20.35 8.18
CA LEU A 10 -17.31 20.35 6.80
C LEU A 10 -15.76 20.38 6.75
N ALA A 11 -15.12 20.88 7.80
CA ALA A 11 -13.66 20.98 7.89
C ALA A 11 -12.95 19.62 8.17
N ILE A 12 -13.69 18.59 8.59
CA ILE A 12 -13.13 17.26 8.92
C ILE A 12 -13.11 16.32 7.71
N LEU A 13 -13.89 16.61 6.65
CA LEU A 13 -14.01 15.74 5.47
C LEU A 13 -13.03 16.09 4.33
N ALA A 14 -12.56 17.33 4.26
CA ALA A 14 -11.60 17.78 3.25
C ALA A 14 -10.26 17.01 3.23
N PRO A 15 -9.68 16.52 4.35
CA PRO A 15 -8.43 15.76 4.32
C PRO A 15 -8.57 14.34 3.75
N VAL A 16 -9.80 13.83 3.61
CA VAL A 16 -10.06 12.43 3.19
C VAL A 16 -10.07 12.26 1.67
N LEU A 17 -10.07 13.34 0.88
CA LEU A 17 -10.07 13.26 -0.59
C LEU A 17 -8.66 13.16 -1.21
N LEU A 18 -7.59 13.34 -0.42
CA LEU A 18 -6.19 13.20 -0.86
C LEU A 18 -5.66 11.77 -0.68
N VAL A 19 -6.49 10.74 -0.93
CA VAL A 19 -6.01 9.36 -0.86
C VAL A 19 -5.22 9.07 -2.13
N GLY A 20 -3.89 9.10 -2.03
CA GLY A 20 -3.00 8.60 -3.07
C GLY A 20 -3.35 7.17 -3.47
N CYS A 21 -3.08 6.81 -4.72
CA CYS A 21 -3.29 5.43 -5.20
C CYS A 21 -2.50 4.47 -4.31
N ALA A 22 -3.19 3.51 -3.68
CA ALA A 22 -2.49 2.49 -2.90
C ALA A 22 -1.93 1.43 -3.83
N PHE A 23 -0.79 0.86 -3.45
CA PHE A 23 -0.23 -0.30 -4.14
C PHE A 23 -0.37 -1.56 -3.30
N SER A 24 -0.59 -2.68 -3.96
CA SER A 24 -0.57 -4.01 -3.37
C SER A 24 0.34 -4.95 -4.15
N PRO A 25 0.98 -5.93 -3.49
CA PRO A 25 1.74 -6.96 -4.18
C PRO A 25 0.81 -7.95 -4.89
N GLY A 26 1.18 -8.36 -6.11
CA GLY A 26 0.54 -9.44 -6.86
C GLY A 26 1.35 -10.73 -6.78
N LYS A 27 1.78 -11.25 -7.93
CA LYS A 27 2.78 -12.32 -8.01
C LYS A 27 4.19 -11.80 -7.75
N PHE A 28 4.93 -12.32 -6.76
CA PHE A 28 6.28 -11.82 -6.48
C PHE A 28 7.24 -12.80 -5.80
N ALA A 29 8.53 -12.47 -5.88
CA ALA A 29 9.58 -12.96 -5.00
C ALA A 29 10.33 -11.78 -4.40
N SER A 30 10.53 -11.80 -3.09
CA SER A 30 11.24 -10.73 -2.37
C SER A 30 12.24 -11.32 -1.37
N THR A 31 13.45 -10.78 -1.38
CA THR A 31 14.51 -11.17 -0.45
C THR A 31 15.07 -9.95 0.27
N LEU A 32 15.15 -10.05 1.59
CA LEU A 32 15.86 -9.14 2.46
C LEU A 32 17.06 -9.85 3.07
N THR A 33 18.26 -9.38 2.79
CA THR A 33 19.48 -9.79 3.46
C THR A 33 19.88 -8.73 4.47
N ILE A 34 20.14 -9.10 5.73
CA ILE A 34 20.69 -8.22 6.77
C ILE A 34 21.87 -8.92 7.41
N LEU A 35 23.03 -8.25 7.44
CA LEU A 35 24.25 -8.85 7.98
C LEU A 35 24.58 -8.32 9.38
N ALA A 36 25.41 -9.07 10.10
CA ALA A 36 25.94 -8.69 11.41
C ALA A 36 26.68 -7.35 11.39
N ASP A 37 27.22 -6.92 10.23
CA ASP A 37 27.89 -5.64 10.05
C ASP A 37 26.95 -4.51 9.57
N ARG A 38 25.63 -4.73 9.62
CA ARG A 38 24.54 -3.87 9.14
C ARG A 38 24.48 -3.67 7.63
N SER A 39 25.27 -4.39 6.85
CA SER A 39 25.03 -4.42 5.40
C SER A 39 23.65 -5.00 5.18
N PHE A 40 22.87 -4.36 4.31
CA PHE A 40 21.60 -4.90 3.89
C PHE A 40 21.47 -4.85 2.37
N THR A 41 20.69 -5.78 1.86
CA THR A 41 20.20 -5.77 0.49
C THR A 41 18.73 -6.13 0.54
N PHE A 42 17.88 -5.27 -0.01
CA PHE A 42 16.48 -5.59 -0.24
C PHE A 42 16.24 -5.75 -1.74
N SER A 43 15.46 -6.76 -2.11
CA SER A 43 15.07 -7.03 -3.49
C SER A 43 13.59 -7.39 -3.57
N TYR A 44 12.95 -6.95 -4.64
CA TYR A 44 11.58 -7.31 -4.99
C TYR A 44 11.50 -7.49 -6.50
N GLN A 45 11.02 -8.65 -6.94
CA GLN A 45 10.74 -8.91 -8.34
C GLN A 45 9.32 -9.44 -8.45
N GLY A 46 8.46 -8.73 -9.17
CA GLY A 46 7.09 -9.16 -9.34
C GLY A 46 6.11 -8.05 -9.68
N GLU A 47 4.84 -8.40 -9.55
CA GLU A 47 3.71 -7.52 -9.80
C GLU A 47 3.48 -6.57 -8.62
N VAL A 48 3.22 -5.31 -8.96
CA VAL A 48 2.67 -4.29 -8.08
C VAL A 48 1.36 -3.82 -8.73
N ILE A 49 0.28 -3.80 -7.97
CA ILE A 49 -1.07 -3.56 -8.47
C ILE A 49 -1.59 -2.26 -7.86
N ALA A 50 -2.05 -1.35 -8.72
CA ALA A 50 -2.78 -0.15 -8.33
C ALA A 50 -4.14 -0.51 -7.74
N VAL A 51 -4.41 0.03 -6.56
CA VAL A 51 -5.66 -0.14 -5.82
C VAL A 51 -6.34 1.22 -5.73
N ASP A 52 -7.53 1.29 -6.31
CA ASP A 52 -8.40 2.46 -6.20
C ASP A 52 -9.22 2.34 -4.91
N ILE A 53 -8.62 2.79 -3.80
CA ILE A 53 -9.27 2.73 -2.48
C ILE A 53 -10.56 3.57 -2.47
N ALA A 54 -10.56 4.73 -3.14
CA ALA A 54 -11.71 5.64 -3.15
C ALA A 54 -12.87 5.05 -3.97
N GLY A 55 -12.60 4.49 -5.15
CA GLY A 55 -13.58 3.80 -5.98
C GLY A 55 -14.18 2.57 -5.30
N GLU A 56 -13.36 1.75 -4.64
CA GLU A 56 -13.83 0.57 -3.90
C GLU A 56 -14.68 0.95 -2.68
N MET A 57 -14.29 1.98 -1.92
CA MET A 57 -15.11 2.48 -0.80
C MET A 57 -16.44 3.09 -1.28
N ALA A 58 -16.42 3.84 -2.38
CA ALA A 58 -17.63 4.42 -2.96
C ALA A 58 -18.59 3.33 -3.46
N LYS A 59 -18.06 2.27 -4.09
CA LYS A 59 -18.84 1.11 -4.53
C LYS A 59 -19.40 0.31 -3.36
N GLY A 60 -18.59 0.05 -2.33
CA GLY A 60 -19.05 -0.64 -1.12
C GLY A 60 -20.14 0.13 -0.36
N MET A 61 -20.04 1.46 -0.31
CA MET A 61 -21.09 2.33 0.23
C MET A 61 -22.34 2.32 -0.66
N GLY A 62 -22.18 2.37 -1.99
CA GLY A 62 -23.29 2.28 -2.94
C GLY A 62 -24.06 0.96 -2.85
N ASP A 63 -23.36 -0.16 -2.71
CA ASP A 63 -23.95 -1.48 -2.52
C ASP A 63 -24.61 -1.63 -1.13
N ALA A 64 -24.01 -1.04 -0.08
CA ALA A 64 -24.62 -0.99 1.26
C ALA A 64 -25.91 -0.15 1.29
N PHE A 65 -25.98 0.94 0.51
CA PHE A 65 -27.18 1.76 0.38
C PHE A 65 -28.26 1.08 -0.50
N LYS A 66 -27.88 0.27 -1.49
CA LYS A 66 -28.82 -0.58 -2.26
C LYS A 66 -29.50 -1.65 -1.40
N GLY A 67 -28.86 -2.11 -0.33
CA GLY A 67 -29.43 -3.09 0.60
C GLY A 67 -30.49 -2.54 1.55
N LEU A 68 -30.80 -1.23 1.51
CA LEU A 68 -31.62 -0.53 2.51
C LEU A 68 -32.87 0.17 1.97
N GLY A 69 -33.39 -0.18 0.80
CA GLY A 69 -34.73 0.26 0.44
C GLY A 69 -35.20 -0.06 -0.97
N ASP A 70 -36.09 -1.04 -1.07
CA ASP A 70 -37.22 -1.01 -2.00
C ASP A 70 -38.49 -1.04 -1.14
N GLU A 71 -38.97 0.12 -0.68
CA GLU A 71 -40.40 0.32 -0.38
C GLU A 71 -40.78 1.76 -0.75
N ASP A 72 -41.51 1.84 -1.85
CA ASP A 72 -42.46 2.86 -2.34
C ASP A 72 -42.52 4.27 -1.73
N GLY A 73 -42.60 5.25 -2.64
CA GLY A 73 -43.40 6.46 -2.43
C GLY A 73 -42.75 7.75 -2.90
N ASP A 74 -43.19 8.23 -4.07
CA ASP A 74 -43.04 9.59 -4.58
C ASP A 74 -43.09 10.67 -3.48
N GLU A 75 -42.00 11.41 -3.30
CA GLU A 75 -41.96 12.88 -3.23
C GLU A 75 -40.51 13.36 -3.10
N LYS A 76 -40.03 14.11 -4.10
CA LYS A 76 -38.68 14.69 -4.17
C LYS A 76 -38.43 15.70 -3.04
N LYS A 77 -38.08 15.24 -1.83
CA LYS A 77 -37.35 16.08 -0.86
C LYS A 77 -35.85 15.97 -1.16
N LYS A 78 -35.28 17.06 -1.65
CA LYS A 78 -33.82 17.21 -1.82
C LYS A 78 -33.13 16.86 -0.50
N THR A 79 -32.53 15.68 -0.44
CA THR A 79 -31.76 15.20 0.70
C THR A 79 -30.57 16.13 0.92
N THR A 80 -30.17 16.31 2.17
CA THR A 80 -29.03 17.15 2.61
C THR A 80 -27.75 16.88 1.81
N THR A 81 -27.60 15.69 1.25
CA THR A 81 -26.53 15.26 0.33
C THR A 81 -26.46 16.10 -0.96
N SER A 82 -27.58 16.55 -1.51
CA SER A 82 -27.60 17.43 -2.71
C SER A 82 -27.09 18.84 -2.40
N LEU A 83 -27.33 19.34 -1.17
CA LEU A 83 -26.87 20.66 -0.75
C LEU A 83 -25.35 20.67 -0.50
N LEU A 84 -24.76 19.54 -0.14
CA LEU A 84 -23.30 19.40 -0.02
C LEU A 84 -22.61 19.36 -1.40
N ARG A 85 -23.32 19.00 -2.47
CA ARG A 85 -22.79 19.04 -3.84
C ARG A 85 -22.78 20.46 -4.41
N ASP A 86 -23.82 21.24 -4.13
CA ASP A 86 -23.95 22.62 -4.61
C ASP A 86 -23.03 23.61 -3.85
N ALA A 87 -22.66 23.32 -2.60
CA ALA A 87 -21.81 24.20 -1.79
C ALA A 87 -20.30 24.02 -2.01
N ALA A 88 -19.89 22.99 -2.75
CA ALA A 88 -18.48 22.70 -3.05
C ALA A 88 -18.00 23.31 -4.37
N TRP A 89 -18.90 23.89 -5.19
CA TRP A 89 -18.59 24.39 -6.53
C TRP A 89 -19.37 25.67 -6.84
N GLN A 90 -18.80 26.81 -6.50
CA GLN A 90 -19.07 28.06 -7.22
C GLN A 90 -17.76 28.59 -7.81
N GLU A 91 -17.78 28.70 -9.14
CA GLU A 91 -16.77 29.21 -10.08
C GLU A 91 -15.50 28.34 -10.23
N GLY A 92 -15.23 27.66 -11.35
CA GLY A 92 -15.74 27.84 -12.71
C GLY A 92 -16.74 26.80 -13.17
N GLU A 93 -17.78 27.31 -13.82
CA GLU A 93 -18.63 26.57 -14.75
C GLU A 93 -17.75 25.95 -15.84
N ASP A 94 -17.64 24.63 -15.82
CA ASP A 94 -17.97 23.85 -17.01
C ASP A 94 -18.85 22.69 -16.54
N ALA A 95 -19.86 22.41 -17.34
CA ALA A 95 -21.00 21.61 -17.00
C ALA A 95 -20.62 20.24 -16.43
N ALA A 96 -21.51 19.71 -15.59
CA ALA A 96 -21.64 18.28 -15.38
C ALA A 96 -21.93 17.60 -16.74
N GLU A 97 -20.87 17.33 -17.49
CA GLU A 97 -20.88 16.26 -18.47
C GLU A 97 -20.67 14.98 -17.67
N ALA A 98 -21.49 13.96 -17.95
CA ALA A 98 -21.05 12.61 -17.70
C ALA A 98 -19.79 12.44 -18.56
N GLU A 99 -18.61 12.69 -17.97
CA GLU A 99 -17.35 12.38 -18.63
C GLU A 99 -17.46 10.91 -19.08
N ASP A 100 -17.28 10.70 -20.37
CA ASP A 100 -17.39 9.40 -21.01
C ASP A 100 -16.49 8.42 -20.23
N ASP A 101 -17.01 7.25 -19.84
CA ASP A 101 -16.23 6.22 -19.13
C ASP A 101 -14.91 5.92 -19.87
N ALA A 102 -14.88 6.12 -21.19
CA ALA A 102 -13.70 6.03 -22.03
C ALA A 102 -12.63 7.11 -21.75
N GLU A 103 -13.03 8.34 -21.45
CA GLU A 103 -12.12 9.45 -21.16
C GLU A 103 -11.44 9.29 -19.80
N GLU A 104 -12.20 8.90 -18.77
CA GLU A 104 -11.66 8.61 -17.43
C GLU A 104 -10.72 7.40 -17.45
N ALA A 105 -11.07 6.35 -18.21
CA ALA A 105 -10.18 5.22 -18.43
C ALA A 105 -8.87 5.65 -19.12
N ALA A 106 -8.94 6.52 -20.13
CA ALA A 106 -7.76 7.03 -20.82
C ALA A 106 -6.86 7.88 -19.89
N LYS A 107 -7.44 8.75 -19.06
CA LYS A 107 -6.72 9.54 -18.05
C LYS A 107 -6.03 8.62 -17.03
N LYS A 108 -6.70 7.57 -16.55
CA LYS A 108 -6.14 6.58 -15.62
C LYS A 108 -4.96 5.82 -16.23
N GLU A 109 -5.09 5.35 -17.46
CA GLU A 109 -4.02 4.70 -18.21
C GLU A 109 -2.80 5.62 -18.40
N ALA A 110 -3.04 6.89 -18.71
CA ALA A 110 -1.98 7.90 -18.81
C ALA A 110 -1.29 8.13 -17.46
N LYS A 111 -2.05 8.25 -16.36
CA LYS A 111 -1.51 8.38 -14.98
C LYS A 111 -0.61 7.20 -14.64
N PHE A 112 -1.04 5.97 -14.89
CA PHE A 112 -0.23 4.78 -14.56
C PHE A 112 1.05 4.69 -15.39
N LYS A 113 1.03 5.07 -16.67
CA LYS A 113 2.26 5.18 -17.47
C LYS A 113 3.22 6.22 -16.88
N ALA A 114 2.72 7.39 -16.50
CA ALA A 114 3.53 8.42 -15.87
C ALA A 114 4.13 7.97 -14.53
N ILE A 115 3.38 7.22 -13.71
CA ILE A 115 3.92 6.61 -12.48
C ILE A 115 5.04 5.63 -12.81
N ALA A 116 4.85 4.75 -13.80
CA ALA A 116 5.89 3.81 -14.21
C ALA A 116 7.18 4.54 -14.59
N GLU A 117 7.07 5.61 -15.40
CA GLU A 117 8.21 6.45 -15.78
C GLU A 117 8.86 7.16 -14.60
N ALA A 118 8.07 7.69 -13.65
CA ALA A 118 8.59 8.33 -12.45
C ALA A 118 9.39 7.33 -11.59
N LEU A 119 8.86 6.12 -11.36
CA LEU A 119 9.54 5.09 -10.57
C LEU A 119 10.88 4.67 -11.18
N THR A 120 11.06 4.72 -12.51
CA THR A 120 12.37 4.41 -13.13
C THR A 120 13.47 5.42 -12.79
N LYS A 121 13.12 6.61 -12.30
CA LYS A 121 14.10 7.64 -11.90
C LYS A 121 14.61 7.44 -10.48
N GLU A 122 13.94 6.60 -9.70
CA GLU A 122 14.26 6.37 -8.30
C GLU A 122 15.38 5.34 -8.13
N ALA A 123 16.20 5.55 -7.09
CA ALA A 123 17.27 4.62 -6.77
C ALA A 123 16.74 3.22 -6.42
N GLY A 124 17.36 2.21 -7.03
CA GLY A 124 17.06 0.80 -6.78
C GLY A 124 16.04 0.17 -7.73
N TYR A 125 15.24 0.96 -8.45
CA TYR A 125 14.40 0.43 -9.53
C TYR A 125 15.27 0.08 -10.74
N ARG A 126 15.45 -1.23 -10.99
CA ARG A 126 16.18 -1.72 -12.18
C ARG A 126 15.29 -1.75 -13.41
N SER A 127 14.01 -2.09 -13.22
CA SER A 127 13.00 -1.97 -14.28
C SER A 127 11.60 -1.75 -13.69
N VAL A 128 10.78 -0.99 -14.41
CA VAL A 128 9.35 -0.82 -14.12
C VAL A 128 8.62 -0.87 -15.46
N THR A 129 7.73 -1.84 -15.62
CA THR A 129 6.92 -2.00 -16.84
C THR A 129 5.45 -1.98 -16.49
N TYR A 130 4.72 -0.99 -17.01
CA TYR A 130 3.27 -1.00 -16.91
C TYR A 130 2.67 -1.98 -17.94
N LYS A 131 1.80 -2.89 -17.47
CA LYS A 131 1.19 -3.95 -18.28
C LYS A 131 -0.27 -3.67 -18.66
N GLY A 132 -0.83 -2.54 -18.24
CA GLY A 132 -2.27 -2.28 -18.33
C GLY A 132 -3.01 -2.67 -17.05
N ASP A 133 -4.26 -2.25 -16.93
CA ASP A 133 -5.17 -2.60 -15.83
C ASP A 133 -4.61 -2.35 -14.43
N GLY A 134 -3.78 -1.31 -14.28
CA GLY A 134 -3.13 -0.98 -13.01
C GLY A 134 -2.03 -1.95 -12.57
N VAL A 135 -1.57 -2.86 -13.45
CA VAL A 135 -0.51 -3.84 -13.12
C VAL A 135 0.86 -3.33 -13.59
N PHE A 136 1.81 -3.31 -12.67
CA PHE A 136 3.21 -2.97 -12.89
C PHE A 136 4.07 -4.20 -12.63
N VAL A 137 4.99 -4.52 -13.54
CA VAL A 137 6.04 -5.51 -13.30
C VAL A 137 7.29 -4.75 -12.90
N VAL A 138 7.72 -4.95 -11.65
CA VAL A 138 8.81 -4.24 -11.01
C VAL A 138 9.97 -5.20 -10.76
N ASP A 139 11.17 -4.74 -11.09
CA ASP A 139 12.42 -5.31 -10.61
C ASP A 139 13.16 -4.24 -9.79
N TYR A 140 13.23 -4.45 -8.48
CA TYR A 140 13.83 -3.54 -7.51
C TYR A 140 14.95 -4.24 -6.74
N GLN A 141 16.06 -3.55 -6.56
CA GLN A 141 17.10 -3.93 -5.62
C GLN A 141 17.86 -2.72 -5.10
N ILE A 142 18.03 -2.64 -3.79
CA ILE A 142 18.87 -1.64 -3.14
C ILE A 142 19.77 -2.29 -2.10
N SER A 143 20.99 -1.78 -1.98
CA SER A 143 21.97 -2.24 -0.99
C SER A 143 22.56 -1.04 -0.26
N GLY A 144 22.95 -1.24 0.99
CA GLY A 144 23.60 -0.21 1.78
C GLY A 144 23.94 -0.65 3.19
N LYS A 145 24.14 0.33 4.07
CA LYS A 145 24.28 0.12 5.52
C LYS A 145 23.03 0.62 6.23
N LEU A 146 22.43 -0.21 7.08
CA LEU A 146 21.30 0.21 7.91
C LEU A 146 21.79 1.23 8.96
N THR A 147 21.59 2.50 8.63
CA THR A 147 21.89 3.66 9.50
C THR A 147 20.63 4.39 9.94
N HIS A 148 19.56 4.26 9.15
CA HIS A 148 18.22 4.77 9.39
C HIS A 148 17.20 3.67 9.09
N GLY A 149 15.93 3.93 9.39
CA GLY A 149 14.85 3.06 8.94
C GLY A 149 14.78 3.01 7.41
N PHE A 150 14.24 1.92 6.88
CA PHE A 150 14.04 1.72 5.44
C PHE A 150 12.58 1.31 5.22
N LEU A 151 11.93 1.93 4.24
CA LEU A 151 10.56 1.63 3.86
C LEU A 151 10.52 1.46 2.35
N TRP A 152 9.76 0.47 1.88
CA TRP A 152 9.55 0.29 0.45
C TRP A 152 8.20 -0.37 0.16
N PRO A 153 7.47 0.05 -0.89
CA PRO A 153 7.74 1.25 -1.68
C PRO A 153 7.40 2.52 -0.89
N TYR A 154 8.12 3.61 -1.16
CA TYR A 154 7.79 4.96 -0.70
C TYR A 154 8.17 5.93 -1.82
N ASN A 155 7.19 6.63 -2.35
CA ASN A 155 7.43 7.65 -3.37
C ASN A 155 6.32 8.70 -3.29
N LEU A 156 6.70 9.95 -2.98
CA LEU A 156 5.76 11.07 -2.88
C LEU A 156 5.25 11.52 -4.25
N ASP A 157 6.11 11.54 -5.26
CA ASP A 157 5.77 11.94 -6.63
C ASP A 157 4.79 10.95 -7.29
N ALA A 158 4.87 9.67 -6.93
CA ALA A 158 3.95 8.61 -7.34
C ALA A 158 2.78 8.39 -6.36
N GLU A 159 2.66 9.23 -5.31
CA GLU A 159 1.62 9.17 -4.28
C GLU A 159 1.51 7.82 -3.54
N VAL A 160 2.62 7.07 -3.46
CA VAL A 160 2.69 5.73 -2.86
C VAL A 160 3.02 5.83 -1.38
N ILE A 161 2.00 5.62 -0.54
CA ILE A 161 2.12 5.85 0.91
C ILE A 161 2.18 4.54 1.72
N PHE A 162 1.73 3.41 1.19
CA PHE A 162 1.67 2.13 1.94
C PHE A 162 2.88 1.23 1.66
N PRO A 163 3.83 1.10 2.62
CA PRO A 163 5.01 0.30 2.42
C PRO A 163 4.68 -1.20 2.46
N PHE A 164 5.37 -1.97 1.63
CA PHE A 164 5.32 -3.43 1.65
C PHE A 164 6.24 -3.99 2.71
N VAL A 165 7.39 -3.35 2.92
CA VAL A 165 8.38 -3.69 3.94
C VAL A 165 8.79 -2.44 4.72
N VAL A 166 9.02 -2.65 6.01
CA VAL A 166 9.48 -1.64 6.95
C VAL A 166 10.60 -2.25 7.80
N LEU A 167 11.76 -1.59 7.79
CA LEU A 167 12.90 -1.88 8.65
C LEU A 167 13.01 -0.78 9.67
N GLU A 168 12.74 -1.11 10.93
CA GLU A 168 12.81 -0.17 12.04
C GLU A 168 14.06 -0.45 12.86
N LEU A 169 15.01 0.48 12.85
CA LEU A 169 16.14 0.39 13.77
C LEU A 169 15.65 0.55 15.22
N ARG A 170 16.09 -0.36 16.10
CA ARG A 170 15.74 -0.41 17.51
C ARG A 170 17.02 -0.29 18.33
N GLY A 171 17.21 0.88 18.94
CA GLY A 171 18.41 1.17 19.72
C GLY A 171 19.67 1.16 18.86
N ALA A 172 20.79 0.78 19.47
CA ALA A 172 22.07 0.77 18.78
C ALA A 172 22.24 -0.44 17.87
N ASP A 173 21.68 -1.60 18.19
CA ASP A 173 22.18 -2.92 17.73
C ASP A 173 21.10 -3.86 17.16
N ALA A 174 19.85 -3.40 17.00
CA ALA A 174 18.78 -4.24 16.48
C ALA A 174 18.00 -3.57 15.35
N VAL A 175 17.40 -4.41 14.50
CA VAL A 175 16.38 -4.02 13.54
C VAL A 175 15.16 -4.91 13.70
N ARG A 176 13.98 -4.29 13.71
CA ARG A 176 12.71 -4.97 13.55
C ARG A 176 12.33 -4.94 12.08
N VAL A 177 12.11 -6.12 11.51
CA VAL A 177 11.61 -6.32 10.15
C VAL A 177 10.10 -6.53 10.24
N LYS A 178 9.36 -5.79 9.42
CA LYS A 178 7.93 -5.98 9.19
C LYS A 178 7.66 -5.98 7.69
N ALA A 179 6.80 -6.87 7.22
CA ALA A 179 6.35 -6.87 5.83
C ALA A 179 4.82 -6.79 5.73
N PRO A 180 4.22 -5.64 6.10
CA PRO A 180 2.78 -5.51 6.32
C PRO A 180 1.92 -5.77 5.08
N ALA A 181 2.46 -5.64 3.86
CA ALA A 181 1.68 -5.93 2.65
C ALA A 181 1.63 -7.42 2.29
N PHE A 182 2.34 -8.29 3.01
CA PHE A 182 2.39 -9.73 2.75
C PHE A 182 1.51 -10.55 3.72
N GLY A 183 0.62 -9.89 4.47
CA GLY A 183 -0.41 -10.49 5.32
C GLY A 183 -1.44 -9.47 5.82
N ASP A 184 -2.45 -9.93 6.55
CA ASP A 184 -3.63 -9.13 6.91
C ASP A 184 -3.52 -8.28 8.18
N ASN A 185 -2.80 -8.76 9.20
CA ASN A 185 -2.90 -8.22 10.57
C ASN A 185 -2.20 -6.86 10.81
N ASP A 186 -1.25 -6.42 9.96
CA ASP A 186 -0.41 -5.22 10.17
C ASP A 186 -0.43 -4.24 8.98
N SER A 187 -1.34 -4.44 8.01
CA SER A 187 -1.58 -3.46 6.95
C SER A 187 -2.21 -2.20 7.57
N LEU A 188 -1.54 -1.04 7.51
CA LEU A 188 -2.00 0.28 7.95
C LEU A 188 -3.31 0.78 7.26
N GLY A 189 -3.97 -0.07 6.47
CA GLY A 189 -5.26 0.15 5.83
C GLY A 189 -6.26 -0.95 6.19
N LYS A 190 -6.64 -1.08 7.47
CA LYS A 190 -7.85 -1.83 7.86
C LYS A 190 -9.04 -1.17 7.16
N GLY A 191 -9.43 -1.75 6.03
CA GLY A 191 -10.26 -1.14 4.99
C GLY A 191 -9.95 -1.68 3.59
N LYS A 192 -8.90 -2.50 3.43
CA LYS A 192 -8.68 -3.31 2.23
C LYS A 192 -9.91 -4.20 1.98
N SER A 193 -10.58 -3.93 0.87
CA SER A 193 -11.53 -4.86 0.22
C SER A 193 -10.85 -6.21 -0.01
N ASP A 194 -11.58 -7.31 0.18
CA ASP A 194 -11.14 -8.70 -0.06
C ASP A 194 -10.47 -8.89 -1.45
N THR A 195 -10.79 -7.99 -2.40
CA THR A 195 -10.27 -7.98 -3.77
C THR A 195 -8.77 -7.72 -3.87
N THR A 196 -8.16 -7.00 -2.93
CA THR A 196 -6.75 -6.60 -3.01
C THR A 196 -5.82 -7.73 -2.59
N ASN A 197 -6.20 -8.50 -1.56
CA ASN A 197 -5.47 -9.68 -1.13
C ASN A 197 -5.69 -10.89 -2.04
N ALA A 198 -6.78 -10.92 -2.81
CA ALA A 198 -7.11 -12.04 -3.70
C ALA A 198 -6.00 -12.33 -4.74
N LYS A 199 -5.21 -11.32 -5.12
CA LYS A 199 -4.11 -11.45 -6.08
C LYS A 199 -2.73 -11.68 -5.44
N LEU A 200 -2.65 -11.73 -4.11
CA LEU A 200 -1.40 -11.91 -3.39
C LEU A 200 -0.85 -13.33 -3.61
N ASP A 201 0.31 -13.45 -4.26
CA ASP A 201 0.97 -14.75 -4.46
C ASP A 201 2.48 -14.57 -4.51
N GLY A 202 3.15 -14.79 -3.40
CA GLY A 202 4.59 -14.63 -3.41
C GLY A 202 5.31 -15.21 -2.23
N THR A 203 6.60 -14.91 -2.19
CA THR A 203 7.49 -15.37 -1.14
C THR A 203 8.32 -14.20 -0.64
N PHE A 204 8.37 -14.04 0.67
CA PHE A 204 9.32 -13.14 1.32
C PHE A 204 10.36 -13.96 2.08
N THR A 205 11.63 -13.67 1.83
CA THR A 205 12.75 -14.38 2.46
C THR A 205 13.64 -13.40 3.22
N LEU A 206 13.88 -13.67 4.50
CA LEU A 206 14.91 -13.02 5.30
C LEU A 206 16.16 -13.92 5.32
N VAL A 207 17.31 -13.35 4.98
CA VAL A 207 18.62 -13.98 5.12
C VAL A 207 19.48 -13.16 6.08
N THR A 208 20.12 -13.79 7.07
CA THR A 208 20.97 -13.09 8.03
C THR A 208 22.13 -13.93 8.55
N ASP A 209 23.29 -13.32 8.76
CA ASP A 209 24.36 -13.86 9.64
C ASP A 209 24.41 -13.14 11.00
N GLY A 210 23.51 -12.18 11.24
CA GLY A 210 23.25 -11.61 12.55
C GLY A 210 22.51 -12.57 13.49
N GLU A 211 22.34 -12.16 14.74
CA GLU A 211 21.55 -12.90 15.73
C GLU A 211 20.06 -12.73 15.42
N LEU A 212 19.40 -13.81 15.01
CA LEU A 212 17.94 -13.83 14.82
C LEU A 212 17.27 -14.02 16.19
N VAL A 213 16.74 -12.93 16.76
CA VAL A 213 16.17 -12.89 18.11
C VAL A 213 14.75 -13.46 18.12
N SER A 214 13.95 -13.11 17.12
CA SER A 214 12.57 -13.58 16.99
C SER A 214 12.09 -13.55 15.54
N GLN A 215 11.09 -14.37 15.24
CA GLN A 215 10.45 -14.52 13.93
C GLN A 215 9.07 -15.17 14.11
N ASN A 216 8.12 -14.99 13.18
CA ASN A 216 6.74 -15.51 13.28
C ASN A 216 6.36 -16.59 12.23
N ASN A 217 7.33 -17.22 11.58
CA ASN A 217 7.14 -18.38 10.71
C ASN A 217 7.11 -19.68 11.52
N GLU A 218 6.15 -20.55 11.24
CA GLU A 218 5.96 -21.83 11.93
C GLU A 218 7.09 -22.84 11.65
N ASP A 219 7.64 -22.84 10.43
CA ASP A 219 8.76 -23.73 10.07
C ASP A 219 10.09 -23.29 10.70
N GLY A 220 10.16 -22.05 11.19
CA GLY A 220 11.35 -21.48 11.79
C GLY A 220 12.47 -21.14 10.80
N ALA A 221 13.66 -20.89 11.34
CA ALA A 221 14.84 -20.54 10.54
C ALA A 221 15.61 -21.79 10.11
N LYS A 222 15.94 -21.87 8.83
CA LYS A 222 16.89 -22.85 8.28
C LYS A 222 18.30 -22.29 8.36
N THR A 223 19.24 -23.10 8.82
CA THR A 223 20.66 -22.67 8.94
C THR A 223 21.49 -23.34 7.86
N GLU A 224 22.19 -22.53 7.07
CA GLU A 224 23.11 -22.95 6.01
C GLU A 224 24.44 -22.22 6.19
N GLY A 225 25.48 -22.95 6.62
CA GLY A 225 26.76 -22.34 6.98
C GLY A 225 26.62 -21.32 8.12
N ASN A 226 27.04 -20.07 7.88
CA ASN A 226 26.88 -18.97 8.83
C ASN A 226 25.59 -18.16 8.63
N ARG A 227 24.72 -18.57 7.69
CA ARG A 227 23.47 -17.86 7.36
C ARG A 227 22.27 -18.58 7.95
N ARG A 228 21.30 -17.78 8.36
CA ARG A 228 19.96 -18.19 8.75
C ARG A 228 18.98 -17.62 7.72
N THR A 229 18.07 -18.47 7.26
CA THR A 229 17.05 -18.12 6.28
C THR A 229 15.67 -18.41 6.85
N VAL A 230 14.78 -17.42 6.81
CA VAL A 230 13.36 -17.57 7.14
C VAL A 230 12.55 -17.20 5.90
N THR A 231 11.59 -18.04 5.53
CA THR A 231 10.82 -17.87 4.29
C THR A 231 9.34 -17.94 4.58
N TRP A 232 8.63 -16.85 4.29
CA TRP A 232 7.17 -16.76 4.42
C TRP A 232 6.51 -16.84 3.04
N LYS A 233 5.45 -17.64 2.95
CA LYS A 233 4.54 -17.62 1.81
C LYS A 233 3.48 -16.54 2.02
N ALA A 234 3.37 -15.63 1.06
CA ALA A 234 2.31 -14.65 0.97
C ALA A 234 1.21 -15.18 0.05
N SER A 235 -0.01 -15.23 0.56
CA SER A 235 -1.20 -15.72 -0.14
C SER A 235 -2.44 -15.04 0.44
N PRO A 236 -3.62 -15.17 -0.19
CA PRO A 236 -4.86 -14.64 0.39
C PRO A 236 -5.23 -15.30 1.74
N LEU A 237 -4.59 -16.42 2.10
CA LEU A 237 -4.77 -17.09 3.39
C LEU A 237 -3.78 -16.61 4.47
N SER A 238 -2.84 -15.73 4.12
CA SER A 238 -1.78 -15.26 5.03
C SER A 238 -2.34 -14.24 6.03
N LYS A 239 -2.72 -14.71 7.22
CA LYS A 239 -3.28 -13.86 8.29
C LYS A 239 -2.24 -12.93 8.90
N ASP A 240 -1.07 -13.46 9.22
CA ASP A 240 -0.01 -12.72 9.89
C ASP A 240 1.04 -12.24 8.90
N ALA A 241 1.29 -10.93 8.88
CA ALA A 241 2.37 -10.35 8.11
C ALA A 241 3.73 -10.87 8.62
N PRO A 242 4.72 -11.11 7.75
CA PRO A 242 6.07 -11.50 8.16
C PRO A 242 6.69 -10.49 9.13
N MET A 243 7.22 -11.01 10.24
CA MET A 243 7.91 -10.23 11.26
C MET A 243 9.15 -10.96 11.75
N ALA A 244 10.22 -10.20 11.98
CA ALA A 244 11.42 -10.70 12.62
C ALA A 244 12.18 -9.60 13.37
N VAL A 245 13.04 -10.00 14.30
CA VAL A 245 14.02 -9.12 14.93
C VAL A 245 15.41 -9.71 14.73
N VAL A 246 16.30 -8.91 14.16
CA VAL A 246 17.70 -9.26 13.95
C VAL A 246 18.57 -8.30 14.74
N LYS A 247 19.50 -8.83 15.52
CA LYS A 247 20.59 -8.10 16.14
C LYS A 247 21.85 -8.16 15.28
N PHE A 248 22.58 -7.07 15.26
CA PHE A 248 23.85 -6.90 14.57
C PHE A 248 24.86 -6.23 15.50
N THR A 249 26.14 -6.23 15.12
CA THR A 249 27.19 -5.62 15.91
C THR A 249 26.90 -4.12 16.13
N PRO A 250 27.01 -3.62 17.39
CA PRO A 250 26.90 -2.20 17.67
C PRO A 250 27.89 -1.39 16.82
N LYS A 251 27.51 -0.19 16.39
CA LYS A 251 28.48 0.76 15.85
C LYS A 251 29.38 1.20 17.02
N PRO A 252 30.69 1.26 16.83
CA PRO A 252 31.58 1.87 17.81
C PRO A 252 31.22 3.33 18.05
#